data_AF-A0A496RWV5-F1
#
_entry.id   AF-A0A496RWV5-F1
#
_cell.length_a   1.000
_cell.length_b   1.000
_cell.length_c   1.000
_cell.angle_alpha   90.00
_cell.angle_beta   90.00
_cell.angle_gamma   90.00
#
_symmetry.space_group_name_H-M   'P 1'
#
loop_
_entity.id
_entity.type
_entity.pdbx_description
1 polymer ?
#
loop_
_entity_poly.entity_id
_entity_poly.type
_entity_poly.pdbx_seq_one_letter_code
_entity_poly.pdbx_strand_id
1 'polypeptide(L)'
;MTCRSLKQIAGSSGLMPKSIRVEKPPRENWTREQIQRARRRVLMPVLKDRGYRLRPKPKDNFLVEDEQDLVVKSHYWIWPSRGMKGNAIDFFMLVECRSFNEAMEILSGKEE
;
A
#
# COMPACT_ATOMS: atom_id res chain seq x y z
N MET A 1 -11.19 -12.93 1.33
CA MET A 1 -10.49 -12.93 2.63
C MET A 1 -9.00 -12.97 2.31
N THR A 2 -8.21 -11.95 2.57
CA THR A 2 -8.08 -11.20 3.84
C THR A 2 -7.70 -9.74 3.62
N CYS A 3 -8.34 -8.85 4.36
CA CYS A 3 -7.84 -7.51 4.62
C CYS A 3 -7.25 -7.47 6.02
N ARG A 4 -6.03 -6.95 6.14
CA ARG A 4 -5.42 -6.64 7.43
C ARG A 4 -6.12 -5.39 7.99
N SER A 5 -6.97 -5.58 8.99
CA SER A 5 -7.50 -4.47 9.79
C SER A 5 -6.52 -4.20 10.93
N LEU A 6 -5.74 -3.12 10.80
CA LEU A 6 -5.03 -2.51 11.92
C LEU A 6 -5.85 -1.30 12.40
N LYS A 7 -6.74 -1.53 13.37
CA LYS A 7 -7.21 -0.52 14.34
C LYS A 7 -6.08 -0.36 15.39
N GLN A 8 -5.79 0.76 16.07
CA GLN A 8 -6.52 1.98 16.46
C GLN A 8 -5.55 2.94 17.19
N ILE A 9 -5.96 4.21 17.39
CA ILE A 9 -5.75 5.19 18.50
C ILE A 9 -5.59 6.61 17.87
N ALA A 10 -6.26 7.71 18.24
CA ALA A 10 -6.99 8.11 19.45
C ALA A 10 -8.24 8.94 19.11
N GLY A 11 -9.19 9.02 20.05
CA GLY A 11 -10.31 9.96 20.02
C GLY A 11 -10.00 11.27 20.75
N SER A 12 -10.70 12.34 20.38
CA SER A 12 -11.22 13.37 21.30
C SER A 12 -12.22 14.28 20.59
N SER A 13 -13.28 14.60 21.32
CA SER A 13 -14.45 15.40 20.98
C SER A 13 -14.14 16.82 20.47
N GLY A 14 -15.02 17.35 19.63
CA GLY A 14 -15.25 18.79 19.56
C GLY A 14 -15.72 19.33 18.21
N LEU A 15 -17.01 19.70 18.15
CA LEU A 15 -17.62 20.69 17.24
C LEU A 15 -17.65 20.35 15.73
N MET A 16 -18.85 20.04 15.24
CA MET A 16 -19.19 20.01 13.82
C MET A 16 -19.33 21.44 13.28
N PRO A 17 -18.49 21.92 12.34
CA PRO A 17 -18.80 23.11 11.58
C PRO A 17 -19.86 22.80 10.51
N LYS A 18 -20.73 23.79 10.28
CA LYS A 18 -21.83 23.76 9.32
C LYS A 18 -21.32 23.46 7.91
N SER A 19 -22.12 22.67 7.18
CA SER A 19 -21.94 22.17 5.82
C SER A 19 -21.13 23.09 4.89
N ILE A 20 -19.82 22.86 4.83
CA ILE A 20 -19.02 23.21 3.66
C ILE A 20 -19.33 22.12 2.63
N ARG A 21 -19.85 22.49 1.45
CA ARG A 21 -19.81 21.59 0.31
C ARG A 21 -18.33 21.34 0.03
N VAL A 22 -17.80 20.21 0.51
CA VAL A 22 -16.49 19.75 0.09
C VAL A 22 -16.64 19.44 -1.39
N GLU A 23 -16.23 20.38 -2.25
CA GLU A 23 -16.08 20.08 -3.67
C GLU A 23 -15.16 18.88 -3.74
N LYS A 24 -15.72 17.73 -4.12
CA LYS A 24 -14.97 16.49 -4.23
C LYS A 24 -13.84 16.80 -5.22
N PRO A 25 -12.56 16.77 -4.81
CA PRO A 25 -11.48 17.14 -5.69
C PRO A 25 -11.58 16.29 -6.96
N PRO A 26 -11.33 16.86 -8.15
CA PRO A 26 -11.41 16.12 -9.39
C PRO A 26 -10.59 14.85 -9.23
N ARG A 27 -11.20 13.69 -9.51
CA ARG A 27 -10.50 12.41 -9.44
C ARG A 27 -9.32 12.53 -10.40
N GLU A 28 -8.10 12.70 -9.88
CA GLU A 28 -6.91 12.75 -10.71
C GLU A 28 -6.86 11.46 -11.53
N ASN A 29 -7.07 11.59 -12.84
CA ASN A 29 -6.92 10.46 -13.73
C ASN A 29 -5.42 10.23 -13.91
N TRP A 30 -4.90 9.19 -13.26
CA TRP A 30 -3.50 8.80 -13.40
C TRP A 30 -3.17 8.49 -14.86
N THR A 31 -2.13 9.13 -15.40
CA THR A 31 -1.67 8.84 -16.76
C THR A 31 -1.09 7.43 -16.84
N ARG A 32 -1.04 6.87 -18.05
CA ARG A 32 -0.47 5.55 -18.29
C ARG A 32 0.98 5.46 -17.78
N GLU A 33 1.75 6.52 -17.93
CA GLU A 33 3.14 6.61 -17.49
C GLU A 33 3.24 6.61 -15.96
N GLN A 34 2.35 7.33 -15.27
CA GLN A 34 2.27 7.34 -13.81
C GLN A 34 1.94 5.94 -13.28
N ILE A 35 0.97 5.26 -13.88
CA ILE A 35 0.59 3.89 -13.52
C ILE A 35 1.77 2.93 -13.75
N GLN A 36 2.46 3.05 -14.89
CA GLN A 36 3.63 2.22 -15.18
C GLN A 36 4.77 2.46 -14.18
N ARG A 37 4.99 3.70 -13.76
CA ARG A 37 5.98 4.05 -12.75
C ARG A 37 5.62 3.46 -11.40
N ALA A 38 4.35 3.56 -10.99
CA ALA A 38 3.84 3.00 -9.75
C ALA A 38 4.02 1.48 -9.71
N ARG A 39 3.68 0.76 -10.79
CA ARG A 39 3.90 -0.71 -10.89
C ARG A 39 5.35 -1.14 -10.66
N ARG A 40 6.32 -0.29 -11.02
CA ARG A 40 7.76 -0.57 -10.92
C ARG A 40 8.42 0.04 -9.69
N ARG A 41 7.65 0.63 -8.77
CA ARG A 41 8.19 1.19 -7.52
C ARG A 41 8.77 0.07 -6.66
N VAL A 42 10.00 0.27 -6.17
CA VAL A 42 10.63 -0.68 -5.24
C VAL A 42 9.84 -0.67 -3.93
N LEU A 43 9.35 -1.84 -3.52
CA LEU A 43 8.45 -2.00 -2.37
C LEU A 43 9.19 -1.90 -1.04
N MET A 44 10.39 -2.45 -0.93
CA MET A 44 11.15 -2.50 0.34
C MET A 44 11.18 -1.16 1.11
N PRO A 45 11.60 -0.02 0.52
CA PRO A 45 11.63 1.24 1.27
C PRO A 45 10.22 1.70 1.68
N VAL A 46 9.25 1.60 0.77
CA VAL A 46 7.85 2.02 1.04
C VAL A 46 7.25 1.20 2.18
N LEU A 47 7.48 -0.12 2.21
CA LEU A 47 6.97 -0.97 3.27
C LEU A 47 7.68 -0.72 4.61
N LYS A 48 8.99 -0.45 4.58
CA LYS A 48 9.76 -0.11 5.78
C LYS A 48 9.24 1.18 6.42
N ASP A 49 8.99 2.22 5.62
CA ASP A 49 8.46 3.51 6.09
C ASP A 49 7.05 3.35 6.69
N ARG A 50 6.29 2.36 6.24
CA ARG A 50 4.96 1.99 6.75
C ARG A 50 4.98 1.03 7.93
N GLY A 51 6.15 0.75 8.50
CA GLY A 51 6.29 -0.06 9.72
C GLY A 51 6.30 -1.58 9.50
N TYR A 52 6.42 -2.05 8.25
CA TYR A 52 6.60 -3.49 8.01
C TYR A 52 7.97 -3.96 8.50
N ARG A 53 7.98 -5.06 9.23
CA ARG A 53 9.19 -5.80 9.57
C ARG A 53 9.60 -6.68 8.40
N LEU A 54 10.74 -6.35 7.79
CA LEU A 54 11.28 -7.06 6.62
C LEU A 54 12.55 -7.80 7.01
N ARG A 55 12.52 -9.13 6.89
CA ARG A 55 13.70 -9.98 7.10
C ARG A 55 14.40 -10.25 5.77
N PRO A 56 15.69 -9.90 5.63
CA PRO A 56 16.43 -10.15 4.40
C PRO A 56 16.56 -11.65 4.11
N LYS A 57 16.55 -11.98 2.81
CA LYS A 57 16.73 -13.31 2.22
C LYS A 57 17.73 -13.20 1.06
N PRO A 58 18.31 -14.32 0.58
CA PRO A 58 19.24 -14.29 -0.54
C PRO A 58 18.66 -13.61 -1.78
N LYS A 59 19.51 -12.98 -2.59
CA LYS A 59 19.14 -12.27 -3.84
C LYS A 59 18.19 -11.09 -3.62
N ASP A 60 18.42 -10.27 -2.60
CA ASP A 60 17.64 -9.06 -2.30
C ASP A 60 16.13 -9.31 -2.17
N ASN A 61 15.79 -10.50 -1.66
CA ASN A 61 14.43 -10.85 -1.31
C ASN A 61 14.19 -10.48 0.15
N PHE A 62 12.96 -10.12 0.50
CA PHE A 62 12.59 -9.77 1.87
C PHE A 62 11.34 -10.54 2.26
N LEU A 63 11.42 -11.29 3.36
CA LEU A 63 10.26 -11.91 3.98
C LEU A 63 9.56 -10.85 4.86
N VAL A 64 8.25 -10.70 4.71
CA VAL A 64 7.45 -9.86 5.61
C VAL A 64 7.19 -10.65 6.89
N GLU A 65 7.78 -10.27 8.02
CA GLU A 65 7.79 -11.13 9.22
C GLU A 65 6.41 -11.39 9.82
N ASP A 66 5.50 -10.44 9.67
CA ASP A 66 4.13 -10.56 10.17
C ASP A 66 3.25 -11.45 9.28
N GLU A 67 3.75 -11.83 8.10
CA GLU A 67 3.01 -12.54 7.08
C GLU A 67 3.77 -13.81 6.70
N GLN A 68 3.17 -14.96 7.04
CA GLN A 68 3.77 -16.31 7.06
C GLN A 68 4.87 -16.58 6.02
N ASP A 69 4.57 -16.41 4.73
CA ASP A 69 5.47 -16.67 3.60
C ASP A 69 5.39 -15.59 2.50
N LEU A 70 4.94 -14.39 2.86
CA LEU A 70 4.89 -13.25 1.93
C LEU A 70 6.30 -12.73 1.67
N VAL A 71 6.75 -12.83 0.41
CA VAL A 71 8.09 -12.41 0.00
C VAL A 71 8.00 -11.25 -0.99
N VAL A 72 8.74 -10.19 -0.70
CA VAL A 72 8.94 -9.01 -1.54
C VAL A 72 10.27 -9.11 -2.27
N LYS A 73 10.27 -8.77 -3.56
CA LYS A 73 11.41 -8.84 -4.48
C LYS A 73 11.43 -7.58 -5.35
N SER A 74 12.27 -6.60 -5.01
CA SER A 74 12.29 -5.30 -5.69
C SER A 74 10.89 -4.65 -5.74
N HIS A 75 10.22 -4.63 -6.90
CA HIS A 75 8.89 -4.07 -7.14
C HIS A 75 7.77 -5.14 -7.27
N TYR A 76 8.09 -6.39 -6.97
CA TYR A 76 7.19 -7.53 -7.08
C TYR A 76 7.06 -8.25 -5.74
N TRP A 77 5.98 -9.00 -5.56
CA TRP A 77 5.77 -9.84 -4.38
C TRP A 77 5.07 -11.15 -4.73
N ILE A 78 5.27 -12.16 -3.87
CA ILE A 78 4.65 -13.47 -3.99
C ILE A 78 4.20 -13.90 -2.60
N TRP A 79 3.02 -14.49 -2.51
CA TRP A 79 2.44 -15.06 -1.31
C TRP A 79 1.98 -16.50 -1.60
N PRO A 80 2.88 -17.48 -1.50
CA PRO A 80 2.62 -18.86 -1.90
C PRO A 80 1.45 -19.51 -1.15
N SER A 81 1.36 -19.35 0.17
CA SER A 81 0.25 -19.89 0.98
C SER A 81 -1.13 -19.41 0.55
N ARG A 82 -1.20 -18.28 -0.17
CA ARG A 82 -2.44 -17.73 -0.73
C ARG A 82 -2.56 -17.90 -2.24
N GLY A 83 -1.54 -18.42 -2.91
CA GLY A 83 -1.47 -18.49 -4.37
C GLY A 83 -1.47 -17.12 -5.06
N MET A 84 -1.05 -16.06 -4.36
CA MET A 84 -1.11 -14.68 -4.86
C MET A 84 0.28 -14.17 -5.23
N LYS A 85 0.32 -13.24 -6.19
CA LYS A 85 1.54 -12.54 -6.61
C LYS A 85 1.16 -11.29 -7.38
N GLY A 86 2.02 -10.28 -7.39
CA GLY A 86 1.68 -9.03 -8.05
C GLY A 86 2.79 -7.98 -8.03
N ASN A 87 2.55 -6.90 -8.75
CA ASN A 87 3.40 -5.71 -8.75
C ASN A 87 3.12 -4.83 -7.51
N ALA A 88 3.79 -3.68 -7.43
CA ALA A 88 3.66 -2.79 -6.28
C ALA A 88 2.23 -2.25 -6.04
N ILE A 89 1.47 -1.95 -7.10
CA ILE A 89 0.05 -1.54 -6.97
C ILE A 89 -0.77 -2.69 -6.40
N ASP A 90 -0.57 -3.89 -6.95
CA ASP A 90 -1.30 -5.09 -6.54
C ASP A 90 -1.03 -5.41 -5.06
N PHE A 91 0.15 -5.06 -4.53
CA PHE A 91 0.45 -5.21 -3.11
C PHE A 91 -0.55 -4.44 -2.27
N PHE A 92 -0.66 -3.12 -2.50
CA PHE A 92 -1.55 -2.29 -1.70
C PHE A 92 -3.02 -2.66 -1.90
N MET A 93 -3.40 -3.05 -3.12
CA MET A 93 -4.77 -3.45 -3.41
C MET A 93 -5.16 -4.80 -2.78
N LEU A 94 -4.27 -5.79 -2.83
CA LEU A 94 -4.61 -7.16 -2.48
C LEU A 94 -4.14 -7.58 -1.08
N VAL A 95 -3.05 -6.98 -0.58
CA VAL A 95 -2.48 -7.25 0.75
C VAL A 95 -2.99 -6.23 1.77
N GLU A 96 -2.94 -4.94 1.44
CA GLU A 96 -3.45 -3.86 2.32
C GLU A 96 -4.92 -3.50 2.09
N CYS A 97 -5.59 -4.09 1.09
CA CYS A 97 -6.98 -3.77 0.73
C CYS A 97 -7.26 -2.29 0.45
N ARG A 98 -6.29 -1.59 -0.12
CA ARG A 98 -6.44 -0.22 -0.60
C ARG A 98 -7.18 -0.20 -1.92
N SER A 99 -7.89 0.89 -2.19
CA SER A 99 -8.35 1.19 -3.54
C SER A 99 -7.16 1.44 -4.47
N PHE A 100 -7.39 1.34 -5.78
CA PHE A 100 -6.36 1.67 -6.78
C PHE A 100 -5.82 3.10 -6.60
N ASN A 101 -6.69 4.06 -6.26
CA ASN A 101 -6.28 5.44 -6.08
C ASN A 101 -5.40 5.62 -4.83
N GLU A 102 -5.78 5.04 -3.69
CA GLU A 102 -4.93 5.05 -2.49
C GLU A 102 -3.58 4.39 -2.77
N ALA A 103 -3.56 3.25 -3.48
CA ALA A 103 -2.31 2.60 -3.90
C ALA A 103 -1.44 3.53 -4.76
N MET A 104 -2.05 4.28 -5.68
CA MET A 104 -1.33 5.25 -6.52
C MET A 104 -0.82 6.45 -5.71
N GLU A 105 -1.58 6.97 -4.75
CA GLU A 105 -1.16 8.04 -3.84
C GLU A 105 0.05 7.62 -3.01
N ILE A 106 0.01 6.43 -2.40
CA ILE A 106 1.13 5.82 -1.67
C ILE A 106 2.38 5.74 -2.57
N LEU A 107 2.23 5.16 -3.76
CA LEU A 107 3.35 4.86 -4.66
C LEU A 107 3.92 6.10 -5.37
N SER A 108 3.13 7.16 -5.48
CA SER A 108 3.56 8.47 -6.00
C SER A 108 4.15 9.37 -4.92
N GLY A 109 4.02 9.01 -3.64
CA GLY A 109 4.50 9.81 -2.51
C GLY A 109 3.62 11.02 -2.21
N LYS A 110 2.33 10.97 -2.55
CA LYS A 110 1.35 12.03 -2.27
C LYS A 110 0.61 11.85 -0.94
N GLU A 111 0.84 10.74 -0.24
CA GLU A 111 0.30 10.50 1.10
C GLU A 111 1.20 11.27 2.10
N GLU A 112 0.72 12.42 2.59
CA GLU A 112 1.32 13.21 3.68
C GLU A 112 0.86 12.72 5.07
#